data_AF-A0A838P645-F1
#
_entry.id   AF-A0A838P645-F1
#
_cell.length_a   1.000
_cell.length_b   1.000
_cell.length_c   1.000
_cell.angle_alpha   90.00
_cell.angle_beta   90.00
_cell.angle_gamma   90.00
#
_symmetry.space_group_name_H-M   'P 1'
#
loop_
_entity.id
_entity.type
_entity.pdbx_description
1 polymer ?
#
loop_
_entity_poly.entity_id
_entity_poly.type
_entity_poly.pdbx_seq_one_letter_code
_entity_poly.pdbx_strand_id
1 'polypeptide(L)'
;MRHRWIPKRVGLRYINRIAVPDGTPPEDWLALKLEAPSMLHSTWAFHLRQTWANIEGDEDLSASINLAKVAIDDPRYSEGHQGILLDIDVFNLWVRNAPALSAVPEWFQRAHPAENRIFEGCITDNLRNLFERMP
;
A
#
# COMPACT_ATOMS: atom_id res chain seq x y z
N MET A 1 -24.50 -33.67 -0.42
CA MET A 1 -23.94 -32.66 -1.34
C MET A 1 -22.77 -31.99 -0.65
N ARG A 2 -21.55 -32.02 -1.22
CA ARG A 2 -20.42 -31.26 -0.68
C ARG A 2 -20.49 -29.85 -1.26
N HIS A 3 -20.59 -28.82 -0.42
CA HIS A 3 -20.49 -27.44 -0.88
C HIS A 3 -19.11 -27.21 -1.47
N ARG A 4 -19.06 -26.87 -2.76
CA ARG A 4 -17.83 -26.49 -3.45
C ARG A 4 -17.54 -25.03 -3.09
N TRP A 5 -16.49 -24.81 -2.31
CA TRP A 5 -16.01 -23.46 -2.01
C TRP A 5 -15.50 -22.82 -3.29
N ILE A 6 -16.07 -21.67 -3.65
CA ILE A 6 -15.62 -20.84 -4.78
C ILE A 6 -15.03 -19.57 -4.17
N PRO A 7 -13.68 -19.41 -4.19
CA PRO A 7 -13.05 -18.21 -3.68
C PRO A 7 -13.56 -16.97 -4.41
N LYS A 8 -13.87 -15.92 -3.65
CA LYS A 8 -14.40 -14.66 -4.20
C LYS A 8 -13.30 -13.68 -4.59
N ARG A 9 -12.16 -13.78 -3.92
CA ARG A 9 -11.07 -12.83 -4.06
C ARG A 9 -9.73 -13.55 -4.06
N VAL A 10 -8.86 -13.11 -4.96
CA VAL A 10 -7.41 -13.27 -4.89
C VAL A 10 -6.84 -11.86 -4.65
N GLY A 11 -5.77 -11.79 -3.88
CA GLY A 11 -5.10 -10.52 -3.64
C GLY A 11 -3.62 -10.73 -3.36
N LEU A 12 -2.82 -9.75 -3.77
CA LEU A 12 -1.43 -9.57 -3.44
C LEU A 12 -1.33 -8.33 -2.55
N ARG A 13 -0.81 -8.49 -1.34
CA ARG A 13 -0.71 -7.40 -0.36
C ARG A 13 0.74 -7.15 0.03
N TYR A 14 1.16 -5.91 -0.10
CA TYR A 14 2.45 -5.42 0.35
C TYR A 14 2.23 -4.46 1.52
N ILE A 15 2.90 -4.72 2.64
CA ILE A 15 2.77 -3.93 3.86
C ILE A 15 4.17 -3.50 4.27
N ASN A 16 4.41 -2.19 4.30
CA ASN A 16 5.67 -1.62 4.72
C ASN A 16 5.45 -0.64 5.88
N ARG A 17 6.26 -0.79 6.94
CA ARG A 17 6.30 0.14 8.07
C ARG A 17 7.59 0.95 7.95
N ILE A 18 7.43 2.22 7.63
CA ILE A 18 8.51 3.14 7.30
C ILE A 18 8.74 4.04 8.50
N ALA A 19 9.95 4.07 9.03
CA ALA A 19 10.36 5.06 10.02
C ALA A 19 10.89 6.30 9.29
N VAL A 20 10.30 7.47 9.54
CA VAL A 20 10.76 8.75 8.98
C VAL A 20 11.03 9.74 10.11
N PRO A 21 11.95 10.71 9.95
CA PRO A 21 12.23 11.71 10.97
C PRO A 21 10.97 12.39 11.53
N ASP A 22 10.95 12.57 12.84
CA ASP A 22 9.86 13.27 13.54
C ASP A 22 9.73 14.73 13.08
N GLY A 23 8.51 15.25 13.12
CA GLY A 23 8.20 16.63 12.75
C GLY A 23 8.26 16.93 11.25
N THR A 24 8.64 15.96 10.42
CA THR A 24 8.54 16.07 8.96
C THR A 24 7.14 15.67 8.49
N PRO A 25 6.59 16.35 7.48
CA PRO A 25 5.29 16.01 6.93
C PRO A 25 5.38 14.74 6.04
N PRO A 26 4.36 13.84 6.05
CA PRO A 26 4.39 12.59 5.27
C PRO A 26 4.63 12.77 3.77
N GLU A 27 4.18 13.87 3.18
CA GLU A 27 4.34 14.21 1.76
C GLU A 27 5.80 14.40 1.32
N ASP A 28 6.73 14.65 2.26
CA ASP A 28 8.16 14.68 1.96
C ASP A 28 8.70 13.28 1.62
N TRP A 29 8.01 12.23 2.06
CA TRP A 29 8.41 10.82 1.97
C TRP A 29 7.53 10.02 1.01
N LEU A 30 6.24 10.37 0.92
CA LEU A 30 5.25 9.70 0.09
C LEU A 30 4.63 10.67 -0.92
N ALA A 31 4.64 10.30 -2.19
CA ALA A 31 4.13 11.10 -3.31
C ALA A 31 2.58 11.12 -3.42
N LEU A 32 1.86 10.57 -2.44
CA LEU A 32 0.40 10.57 -2.41
C LEU A 32 -0.11 11.94 -1.97
N LYS A 33 -0.44 12.77 -2.96
CA LYS A 33 -1.03 14.09 -2.74
C LYS A 33 -2.50 13.94 -2.38
N LEU A 34 -2.81 14.01 -1.08
CA LEU A 34 -4.16 14.34 -0.64
C LEU A 34 -4.14 15.59 0.19
N GLU A 35 -4.88 16.58 -0.28
CA GLU A 35 -5.11 17.80 0.47
C GLU A 35 -6.07 17.48 1.62
N ALA A 36 -5.52 17.29 2.82
CA ALA A 36 -6.31 17.23 4.04
C ALA A 36 -6.72 18.66 4.43
N PRO A 37 -7.99 18.90 4.86
CA PRO A 37 -8.38 20.13 5.52
C PRO A 37 -7.43 20.49 6.67
N SER A 38 -7.08 21.77 6.82
CA SER A 38 -6.10 22.23 7.82
C SER A 38 -6.45 21.87 9.26
N MET A 39 -7.74 21.77 9.58
CA MET A 39 -8.21 21.30 10.89
C MET A 39 -7.82 19.84 11.21
N LEU A 40 -7.49 19.03 10.20
CA LEU A 40 -7.02 17.66 10.35
C LEU A 40 -5.49 17.56 10.40
N HIS A 41 -4.77 18.65 10.13
CA HIS A 41 -3.30 18.67 10.24
C HIS A 41 -2.84 18.51 11.69
N SER A 42 -3.68 18.91 12.65
CA SER A 42 -3.43 18.72 14.08
C SER A 42 -3.91 17.36 14.61
N THR A 43 -4.74 16.62 13.87
CA THR A 43 -5.12 15.26 14.24
C THR A 43 -4.00 14.30 13.87
N TRP A 44 -3.26 13.86 14.88
CA TRP A 44 -2.06 13.01 14.77
C TRP A 44 -2.30 11.59 14.22
N ALA A 45 -3.54 11.22 13.89
CA ALA A 45 -3.88 9.94 13.29
C ALA A 45 -4.69 10.16 12.01
N PHE A 46 -4.17 9.67 10.89
CA PHE A 46 -4.89 9.62 9.63
C PHE A 46 -5.00 8.17 9.15
N HIS A 47 -6.11 7.87 8.48
CA HIS A 47 -6.30 6.63 7.74
C HIS A 47 -6.84 7.01 6.37
N LEU A 48 -5.98 6.91 5.37
CA LEU A 48 -6.32 7.17 3.99
C LEU A 48 -6.52 5.84 3.29
N ARG A 49 -7.58 5.71 2.48
CA ARG A 49 -7.74 4.61 1.51
C ARG A 49 -8.13 5.18 0.16
N GLN A 50 -7.34 4.89 -0.85
CA GLN A 50 -7.71 5.12 -2.24
C GLN A 50 -7.84 3.77 -2.95
N THR A 51 -8.81 3.63 -3.85
CA THR A 51 -9.03 2.39 -4.59
C THR A 51 -9.22 2.70 -6.07
N TRP A 52 -8.45 2.03 -6.91
CA TRP A 52 -8.50 2.12 -8.36
C TRP A 52 -8.90 0.79 -8.95
N ALA A 53 -9.66 0.88 -10.02
CA ALA A 53 -10.15 -0.23 -10.80
C ALA A 53 -9.43 -0.28 -12.15
N ASN A 54 -9.33 -1.47 -12.73
CA ASN A 54 -8.84 -1.70 -14.09
C ASN A 54 -7.46 -1.10 -14.32
N ILE A 55 -6.48 -1.54 -13.53
CA ILE A 55 -5.11 -1.04 -13.62
C ILE A 55 -4.57 -1.35 -15.03
N GLU A 56 -4.22 -0.31 -15.78
CA GLU A 56 -3.58 -0.42 -17.10
C GLU A 56 -4.33 -1.30 -18.13
N GLY A 57 -5.65 -1.38 -18.01
CA GLY A 57 -6.47 -2.19 -18.92
C GLY A 57 -6.63 -3.66 -18.50
N ASP A 58 -6.01 -4.09 -17.40
CA ASP A 58 -6.34 -5.37 -16.77
C ASP A 58 -7.65 -5.26 -16.00
N GLU A 59 -8.76 -5.68 -16.61
CA GLU A 59 -10.13 -5.58 -16.05
C GLU A 59 -10.31 -6.35 -14.72
N ASP A 60 -9.42 -7.29 -14.43
CA ASP A 60 -9.45 -8.11 -13.21
C ASP A 60 -8.44 -7.68 -12.15
N LEU A 61 -7.66 -6.63 -12.40
CA LEU A 61 -6.74 -6.02 -11.44
C LEU A 61 -7.28 -4.68 -10.95
N SER A 62 -7.36 -4.56 -9.64
CA SER A 62 -7.69 -3.34 -8.91
C SER A 62 -6.70 -3.18 -7.78
N ALA A 63 -6.46 -1.96 -7.32
CA ALA A 63 -5.54 -1.72 -6.22
C ALA A 63 -6.19 -0.83 -5.18
N SER A 64 -5.89 -1.07 -3.92
CA SER A 64 -6.06 -0.07 -2.88
C SER A 64 -4.76 0.25 -2.19
N ILE A 65 -4.57 1.53 -1.89
CA ILE A 65 -3.44 2.01 -1.11
C ILE A 65 -4.01 2.58 0.18
N ASN A 66 -3.50 2.08 1.29
CA ASN A 66 -3.81 2.56 2.62
C ASN A 66 -2.58 3.20 3.24
N LEU A 67 -2.76 4.39 3.82
CA LEU A 67 -1.74 5.04 4.63
C LEU A 67 -2.25 5.25 6.05
N ALA A 68 -1.41 4.94 7.03
CA ALA A 68 -1.69 5.25 8.42
C ALA A 68 -0.42 5.65 9.17
N LYS A 69 -0.56 6.50 10.20
CA LYS A 69 0.51 6.66 11.19
C LYS A 69 0.50 5.45 12.13
N VAL A 70 1.67 4.91 12.44
CA VAL A 70 1.84 3.77 13.35
C VAL A 70 2.94 4.01 14.36
N ALA A 71 2.85 3.33 15.51
CA ALA A 71 3.95 3.29 16.46
C ALA A 71 5.13 2.49 15.88
N ILE A 72 6.34 2.91 16.23
CA ILE A 72 7.58 2.20 15.94
C ILE A 72 7.97 1.45 17.21
N ASP A 73 7.92 0.12 17.17
CA ASP A 73 8.28 -0.72 18.32
C ASP A 73 9.81 -0.92 18.45
N ASP A 74 10.57 -0.58 17.41
CA ASP A 74 12.04 -0.70 17.39
C ASP A 74 12.72 0.49 18.09
N PRO A 75 13.43 0.27 19.21
CA PRO A 75 14.08 1.33 19.98
C PRO A 75 15.10 2.16 19.19
N ARG A 76 15.68 1.59 18.13
CA ARG A 76 16.66 2.28 17.27
C ARG A 76 16.04 3.47 16.53
N TYR A 77 14.73 3.42 16.30
CA TYR A 77 14.00 4.40 15.52
C TYR A 77 12.91 5.09 16.35
N SER A 78 12.45 4.50 17.47
CA SER A 78 11.38 5.10 18.29
C SER A 78 11.73 6.47 18.88
N GLU A 79 13.03 6.78 19.00
CA GLU A 79 13.51 8.11 19.36
C GLU A 79 13.78 8.92 18.08
N GLY A 80 13.00 9.99 17.86
CA GLY A 80 13.21 10.94 16.77
C GLY A 80 12.65 10.51 15.41
N HIS A 81 11.90 9.40 15.33
CA HIS A 81 11.16 9.03 14.12
C HIS A 81 9.70 8.73 14.44
N GLN A 82 8.87 8.98 13.43
CA GLN A 82 7.47 8.57 13.36
C GLN A 82 7.30 7.42 12.37
N GLY A 83 6.38 6.50 12.68
CA GLY A 83 6.07 5.38 11.81
C GLY A 83 4.95 5.72 10.82
N ILE A 84 5.15 5.36 9.57
CA ILE A 84 4.13 5.40 8.51
C ILE A 84 3.92 3.97 8.00
N LEU A 85 2.68 3.52 7.98
CA LEU A 85 2.27 2.27 7.34
C LEU A 85 1.84 2.57 5.91
N LEU A 86 2.55 2.00 4.94
CA LEU A 86 2.15 1.93 3.54
C LEU A 86 1.62 0.51 3.28
N ASP A 87 0.35 0.39 2.96
CA ASP A 87 -0.33 -0.88 2.71
C ASP A 87 -0.96 -0.87 1.32
N ILE A 88 -0.38 -1.62 0.39
CA ILE A 88 -0.81 -1.76 -0.99
C ILE A 88 -1.47 -3.13 -1.15
N ASP A 89 -2.66 -3.16 -1.71
CA ASP A 89 -3.43 -4.38 -1.93
C ASP A 89 -3.91 -4.40 -3.38
N VAL A 90 -3.35 -5.28 -4.20
CA VAL A 90 -3.78 -5.55 -5.58
C VAL A 90 -4.72 -6.75 -5.55
N PHE A 91 -5.92 -6.66 -6.13
CA PHE A 91 -6.94 -7.71 -6.05
C PHE A 91 -7.99 -7.62 -7.15
N ASN A 92 -8.79 -8.67 -7.33
CA ASN A 92 -9.94 -8.64 -8.24
C ASN A 92 -11.16 -7.99 -7.56
N LEU A 93 -11.47 -6.74 -7.92
CA LEU A 93 -12.66 -6.05 -7.41
C LEU A 93 -13.90 -6.31 -8.29
N TRP A 94 -13.77 -6.16 -9.61
CA TRP A 94 -14.90 -6.19 -10.55
C TRP A 94 -15.26 -7.58 -11.05
N VAL A 95 -14.33 -8.54 -10.97
CA VAL A 95 -14.59 -9.94 -11.29
C VAL A 95 -15.17 -10.64 -10.06
N ARG A 96 -16.38 -11.19 -10.21
CA ARG A 96 -17.18 -11.77 -9.12
C ARG A 96 -16.50 -12.88 -8.31
N ASN A 97 -15.61 -13.63 -8.95
CA ASN A 97 -14.88 -14.72 -8.32
C ASN A 97 -13.39 -14.54 -8.57
N ALA A 98 -12.57 -15.08 -7.69
CA ALA A 98 -11.15 -15.24 -7.97
C ALA A 98 -10.95 -16.09 -9.24
N PRO A 99 -9.80 -15.95 -9.92
CA PRO A 99 -9.41 -16.90 -10.95
C PRO A 99 -9.43 -18.33 -10.41
N ALA A 100 -9.63 -19.30 -11.30
CA ALA A 100 -9.48 -20.70 -10.93
C ALA A 100 -8.09 -20.94 -10.31
N LEU A 101 -7.98 -21.88 -9.36
CA LEU A 101 -6.71 -22.12 -8.66
C LEU A 101 -5.53 -22.38 -9.60
N SER A 102 -5.79 -23.00 -10.77
CA SER A 102 -4.79 -23.23 -11.82
C SER A 102 -4.29 -21.95 -12.51
N ALA A 103 -5.08 -20.87 -12.50
CA ALA A 103 -4.77 -19.58 -13.12
C ALA A 103 -4.25 -18.53 -12.11
N VAL A 104 -4.28 -18.84 -10.81
CA VAL A 104 -3.74 -17.96 -9.76
C VAL A 104 -2.26 -17.61 -9.97
N PRO A 105 -1.36 -18.53 -10.38
CA PRO A 105 0.04 -18.18 -10.64
C PRO A 105 0.21 -17.12 -11.73
N GLU A 106 -0.53 -17.23 -12.83
CA GLU A 106 -0.52 -16.25 -13.92
C GLU A 106 -1.09 -14.89 -13.46
N TRP A 107 -2.15 -14.92 -12.64
CA TRP A 107 -2.69 -13.70 -12.03
C TRP A 107 -1.64 -12.97 -11.19
N PHE A 108 -0.87 -13.70 -10.36
CA PHE A 108 0.21 -13.10 -9.56
C PHE A 108 1.35 -12.54 -10.42
N GLN A 109 1.68 -13.19 -11.54
CA GLN A 109 2.69 -12.68 -12.48
C GLN A 109 2.34 -11.31 -13.04
N ARG A 110 1.04 -10.99 -13.19
CA ARG A 110 0.56 -9.64 -13.58
C ARG A 110 0.42 -8.69 -12.38
N ALA A 111 -0.07 -9.19 -11.25
CA ALA A 111 -0.28 -8.38 -10.05
C ALA A 111 1.02 -7.83 -9.45
N HIS A 112 2.11 -8.60 -9.46
CA HIS A 112 3.41 -8.19 -8.90
C HIS A 112 4.00 -6.93 -9.58
N PRO A 113 4.15 -6.87 -10.91
CA PRO A 113 4.59 -5.65 -11.59
C PRO A 113 3.68 -4.45 -11.35
N ALA A 114 2.36 -4.66 -11.23
CA ALA A 114 1.42 -3.59 -10.90
C ALA A 114 1.66 -3.05 -9.48
N GLU A 115 1.81 -3.94 -8.50
CA GLU A 115 2.13 -3.59 -7.11
C GLU A 115 3.46 -2.84 -7.00
N ASN A 116 4.53 -3.34 -7.61
CA ASN A 116 5.84 -2.68 -7.63
C ASN A 116 5.78 -1.27 -8.22
N ARG A 117 5.05 -1.08 -9.33
CA ARG A 117 4.90 0.25 -9.93
C ARG A 117 4.09 1.20 -9.06
N ILE A 118 3.07 0.68 -8.37
CA ILE A 118 2.33 1.47 -7.38
C ILE A 118 3.26 1.88 -6.25
N PHE A 119 4.06 0.96 -5.69
CA PHE A 119 5.04 1.25 -4.66
C PHE A 119 6.02 2.33 -5.11
N GLU A 120 6.63 2.18 -6.29
CA GLU A 120 7.56 3.18 -6.84
C GLU A 120 6.88 4.53 -7.09
N GLY A 121 5.62 4.53 -7.53
CA GLY A 121 4.83 5.74 -7.66
C GLY A 121 4.44 6.39 -6.34
N CYS A 122 4.46 5.65 -5.22
CA CYS A 122 4.11 6.14 -3.90
C CYS A 122 5.29 6.77 -3.16
N ILE A 123 6.54 6.40 -3.47
CA ILE A 123 7.71 6.86 -2.72
C ILE A 123 8.39 8.05 -3.38
N THR A 124 8.87 9.00 -2.58
CA THR A 124 9.68 10.13 -3.06
C THR A 124 11.17 9.75 -3.15
N ASP A 125 11.97 10.59 -3.79
CA ASP A 125 13.43 10.41 -3.80
C ASP A 125 14.06 10.52 -2.41
N ASN A 126 13.46 11.30 -1.50
CA ASN A 126 13.89 11.34 -0.10
C ASN A 126 13.75 9.97 0.55
N LEU A 127 12.63 9.28 0.32
CA LEU A 127 12.40 7.95 0.86
C LEU A 127 13.30 6.90 0.19
N ARG A 128 13.55 7.00 -1.13
CA ARG A 128 14.54 6.16 -1.83
C ARG A 128 15.92 6.28 -1.20
N ASN A 129 16.39 7.53 -1.04
CA ASN A 129 17.68 7.83 -0.41
C ASN A 129 17.74 7.32 1.03
N LEU A 130 16.62 7.33 1.76
CA LEU A 130 16.55 6.78 3.11
C LEU A 130 16.81 5.27 3.10
N PHE A 131 16.16 4.51 2.20
CA PHE A 131 16.39 3.07 2.08
C PHE A 131 17.83 2.71 1.71
N GLU A 132 18.49 3.50 0.86
CA GLU A 132 19.90 3.27 0.48
C GLU A 132 20.89 3.51 1.63
N ARG A 133 20.51 4.33 2.61
CA ARG A 133 21.35 4.67 3.77
C ARG A 133 21.15 3.74 4.96
N MET A 134 20.08 2.94 4.94
CA MET A 134 19.86 1.96 6.00
C MET A 134 20.83 0.77 5.82
N PRO A 135 21.56 0.39 6.89
CA PRO A 135 22.49 -0.74 6.86
C PRO A 135 21.81 -2.10 6.73
#